data_AF-A0A0F7U256-F1
#
_entry.id   AF-A0A0F7U256-F1
#
_cell.length_a   1.000
_cell.length_b   1.000
_cell.length_c   1.000
_cell.angle_alpha   90.00
_cell.angle_beta   90.00
_cell.angle_gamma   90.00
#
_symmetry.space_group_name_H-M   'P 1'
#
loop_
_entity.id
_entity.type
_entity.pdbx_description
1 polymer ?
#
loop_
_entity_poly.entity_id
_entity_poly.type
_entity_poly.pdbx_seq_one_letter_code
_entity_poly.pdbx_strand_id
1 'polypeptide(L)'
;MNDGKSVLARIPNPNAGPSFHTTASEVATMEFARDFLHTPVPRVLGWNATADNPAGSEYILMGNTWDDDVVSFRESLINVERYWHELGIEGVCPYHFTQAELHNHSVDADGWNEVQDFFDSYDGLVQRDGWTSHESFDAAFGFFAELRNRGLEHLKGEERDIFERQTRWAKHKS
;
A
#
# COMPACT_ATOMS: atom_id res chain seq x y z
N MET A 1 22.31 7.52 2.91
CA MET A 1 21.83 6.34 2.17
C MET A 1 20.33 6.46 2.16
N ASN A 2 19.71 6.54 0.98
CA ASN A 2 18.27 6.61 0.82
C ASN A 2 17.86 5.25 0.28
N ASP A 3 17.09 4.47 1.04
CA ASP A 3 16.60 3.15 0.65
C ASP A 3 15.46 3.22 -0.39
N GLY A 4 15.09 4.45 -0.80
CA GLY A 4 14.02 4.71 -1.75
C GLY A 4 12.63 4.59 -1.14
N LYS A 5 12.52 4.28 0.16
CA LYS A 5 11.24 4.18 0.85
C LYS A 5 10.75 5.57 1.25
N SER A 6 9.51 5.87 0.89
CA SER A 6 8.86 7.12 1.28
C SER A 6 7.97 6.88 2.51
N VAL A 7 8.18 7.69 3.54
CA VAL A 7 7.40 7.65 4.79
C VAL A 7 6.71 8.99 4.95
N LEU A 8 5.41 8.96 5.25
CA LEU A 8 4.65 10.15 5.58
C LEU A 8 4.58 10.28 7.11
N ALA A 9 5.03 11.41 7.62
CA ALA A 9 4.89 11.77 9.03
C ALA A 9 3.71 12.73 9.19
N ARG A 10 2.73 12.34 9.99
CA ARG A 10 1.61 13.20 10.40
C ARG A 10 1.84 13.69 11.82
N ILE A 11 1.77 15.01 12.00
CA ILE A 11 1.80 15.67 13.31
C ILE A 11 0.38 16.14 13.63
N PRO A 12 -0.23 15.70 14.75
CA PRO A 12 -1.59 16.08 15.12
C PRO A 12 -1.76 17.58 15.30
N ASN A 13 -2.95 18.09 14.94
CA ASN A 13 -3.31 19.48 15.17
C ASN A 13 -3.51 19.73 16.67
N PRO A 14 -2.78 20.68 17.30
CA PRO A 14 -2.88 20.97 18.74
C PRO A 14 -4.29 21.36 19.22
N ASN A 15 -5.17 21.79 18.31
CA ASN A 15 -6.52 22.23 18.63
C ASN A 15 -7.56 21.09 18.64
N ALA A 16 -7.17 19.85 18.31
CA ALA A 16 -8.08 18.72 18.13
C ALA A 16 -8.44 17.97 19.42
N GLY A 17 -8.32 18.61 20.59
CA GLY A 17 -8.58 17.99 21.90
C GLY A 17 -7.32 17.35 22.53
N PRO A 18 -7.48 16.45 23.53
CA PRO A 18 -6.37 15.82 24.21
C PRO A 18 -5.51 15.00 23.22
N SER A 19 -4.26 15.42 23.06
CA SER A 19 -3.36 14.91 22.02
C SER A 19 -3.17 13.40 22.03
N PHE A 20 -3.14 12.81 23.22
CA PHE A 20 -3.06 11.37 23.39
C PHE A 20 -4.26 10.64 22.76
N HIS A 21 -5.47 11.04 23.10
CA HIS A 21 -6.68 10.37 22.65
C HIS A 21 -6.90 10.56 21.14
N THR A 22 -6.58 11.72 20.60
CA THR A 22 -6.68 11.98 19.16
C THR A 22 -5.73 11.07 18.37
N THR A 23 -4.45 11.02 18.77
CA THR A 23 -3.46 10.17 18.08
C THR A 23 -3.77 8.68 18.23
N ALA A 24 -4.08 8.23 19.44
CA ALA A 24 -4.36 6.81 19.70
C ALA A 24 -5.64 6.32 19.01
N SER A 25 -6.71 7.13 19.00
CA SER A 25 -7.97 6.77 18.33
C SER A 25 -7.85 6.77 16.80
N GLU A 26 -7.04 7.67 16.24
CA GLU A 26 -6.75 7.67 14.80
C GLU A 26 -6.00 6.40 14.39
N VAL A 27 -4.93 6.04 15.12
CA VAL A 27 -4.17 4.81 14.87
C VAL A 27 -5.06 3.58 15.01
N ALA A 28 -5.83 3.48 16.11
CA ALA A 28 -6.72 2.33 16.33
C ALA A 28 -7.78 2.19 15.22
N THR A 29 -8.29 3.31 14.71
CA THR A 29 -9.25 3.30 13.60
C THR A 29 -8.60 2.84 12.30
N MET A 30 -7.37 3.29 12.01
CA MET A 30 -6.62 2.89 10.82
C MET A 30 -6.24 1.40 10.85
N GLU A 31 -5.76 0.91 11.98
CA GLU A 31 -5.46 -0.52 12.18
C GLU A 31 -6.73 -1.36 12.06
N PHE A 32 -7.83 -0.95 12.69
CA PHE A 32 -9.12 -1.65 12.55
C PHE A 32 -9.63 -1.67 11.10
N ALA A 33 -9.58 -0.52 10.42
CA ALA A 33 -10.01 -0.42 9.04
C ALA A 33 -9.16 -1.30 8.12
N ARG A 34 -7.84 -1.35 8.33
CA ARG A 34 -6.93 -2.18 7.53
C ARG A 34 -7.07 -3.67 7.85
N ASP A 35 -6.98 -4.05 9.11
CA ASP A 35 -6.84 -5.45 9.52
C ASP A 35 -8.19 -6.18 9.57
N PHE A 36 -9.26 -5.45 9.89
CA PHE A 36 -10.58 -6.03 10.13
C PHE A 36 -11.59 -5.76 9.01
N LEU A 37 -11.52 -4.56 8.41
CA LEU A 37 -12.41 -4.19 7.31
C LEU A 37 -11.76 -4.35 5.93
N HIS A 38 -10.46 -4.72 5.88
CA HIS A 38 -9.68 -4.78 4.64
C HIS A 38 -9.78 -3.50 3.81
N THR A 39 -9.94 -2.37 4.50
CA THR A 39 -10.04 -1.06 3.88
C THR A 39 -8.63 -0.56 3.55
N PRO A 40 -8.43 0.00 2.35
CA PRO A 40 -7.13 0.40 1.84
C PRO A 40 -6.69 1.75 2.39
N VAL A 41 -6.35 1.78 3.67
CA VAL A 41 -5.87 2.95 4.42
C VAL A 41 -4.37 2.88 4.63
N PRO A 42 -3.61 3.97 4.75
CA PRO A 42 -2.15 3.91 4.90
C PRO A 42 -1.71 2.98 6.04
N ARG A 43 -0.66 2.18 5.83
CA ARG A 43 -0.12 1.30 6.89
C ARG A 43 0.57 2.16 7.95
N VAL A 44 0.18 2.01 9.22
CA VAL A 44 0.91 2.63 10.34
C VAL A 44 2.24 1.90 10.52
N LEU A 45 3.34 2.65 10.46
CA LEU A 45 4.71 2.13 10.60
C LEU A 45 5.27 2.37 12.01
N GLY A 46 4.75 3.37 12.69
CA GLY A 46 5.11 3.70 14.07
C GLY A 46 4.42 4.99 14.52
N TRP A 47 4.21 5.17 15.81
CA TRP A 47 3.53 6.35 16.33
C TRP A 47 3.95 6.62 17.78
N ASN A 48 3.78 7.86 18.23
CA ASN A 48 3.87 8.23 19.64
C ASN A 48 2.80 9.26 19.94
N ALA A 49 2.00 9.00 20.97
CA ALA A 49 0.89 9.85 21.40
C ALA A 49 1.25 10.83 22.53
N THR A 50 2.54 11.01 22.81
CA THR A 50 3.06 11.98 23.76
C THR A 50 4.18 12.81 23.13
N ALA A 51 4.35 14.05 23.60
CA ALA A 51 5.47 14.90 23.21
C ALA A 51 6.82 14.49 23.84
N ASP A 52 6.85 13.48 24.72
CA ASP A 52 8.07 12.93 25.34
C ASP A 52 8.81 12.01 24.36
N ASN A 53 9.27 12.60 23.27
CA ASN A 53 10.04 11.94 22.23
C ASN A 53 10.90 12.97 21.47
N PRO A 54 11.89 12.54 20.67
CA PRO A 54 12.79 13.46 19.97
C PRO A 54 12.13 14.48 19.02
N ALA A 55 10.90 14.23 18.55
CA ALA A 55 10.14 15.17 17.73
C ALA A 55 9.47 16.28 18.56
N GLY A 56 9.42 16.15 19.89
CA GLY A 56 8.79 17.12 20.79
C GLY A 56 7.28 17.28 20.61
N SER A 57 6.65 16.33 19.91
CA SER A 57 5.23 16.33 19.56
C SER A 57 4.77 14.90 19.31
N GLU A 58 3.47 14.67 19.41
CA GLU A 58 2.84 13.45 18.92
C GLU A 58 3.08 13.29 17.42
N TYR A 59 3.17 12.04 16.97
CA TYR A 59 3.34 11.73 15.56
C TYR A 59 2.74 10.38 15.20
N ILE A 60 2.38 10.24 13.93
CA ILE A 60 2.08 8.96 13.27
C ILE A 60 2.95 8.90 12.02
N LEU A 61 3.79 7.88 11.93
CA LEU A 61 4.55 7.51 10.74
C LEU A 61 3.75 6.46 9.97
N MET A 62 3.53 6.71 8.69
CA MET A 62 2.73 5.85 7.84
C MET A 62 3.44 5.60 6.51
N GLY A 63 3.18 4.44 5.93
CA GLY A 63 3.55 4.14 4.55
C GLY A 63 2.80 5.06 3.58
N ASN A 64 3.36 5.23 2.39
CA ASN A 64 2.71 6.01 1.36
C ASN A 64 1.45 5.26 0.87
N THR A 65 0.28 5.90 0.93
CA THR A 65 -1.00 5.27 0.53
C THR A 65 -1.06 4.86 -0.94
N TRP A 66 -0.16 5.45 -1.74
CA TRP A 66 -0.13 5.33 -3.19
C TRP A 66 0.78 4.19 -3.69
N ASP A 67 1.62 3.62 -2.83
CA ASP A 67 2.49 2.50 -3.21
C ASP A 67 1.70 1.18 -3.33
N ASP A 68 0.55 1.05 -2.64
CA ASP A 68 -0.24 -0.20 -2.59
C ASP A 68 -1.72 -0.08 -3.04
N ASP A 69 -2.31 1.12 -3.23
CA ASP A 69 -3.78 1.21 -3.18
C ASP A 69 -4.50 2.35 -3.93
N VAL A 70 -3.89 2.91 -4.99
CA VAL A 70 -4.55 3.98 -5.78
C VAL A 70 -5.88 3.52 -6.39
N VAL A 71 -5.98 2.23 -6.75
CA VAL A 71 -7.20 1.64 -7.30
C VAL A 71 -8.31 1.73 -6.27
N SER A 72 -8.09 1.28 -5.04
CA SER A 72 -9.18 1.20 -4.08
C SER A 72 -9.68 2.56 -3.59
N PHE A 73 -8.79 3.56 -3.54
CA PHE A 73 -9.21 4.95 -3.30
C PHE A 73 -10.05 5.49 -4.47
N ARG A 74 -9.63 5.21 -5.71
CA ARG A 74 -10.38 5.60 -6.91
C ARG A 74 -11.74 4.90 -6.98
N GLU A 75 -11.81 3.62 -6.62
CA GLU A 75 -13.06 2.85 -6.49
C GLU A 75 -14.00 3.47 -5.44
N SER A 76 -13.44 3.92 -4.30
CA SER A 76 -14.22 4.61 -3.28
C SER A 76 -14.83 5.92 -3.80
N LEU A 77 -14.06 6.73 -4.54
CA LEU A 77 -14.58 7.95 -5.16
C LEU A 77 -15.62 7.66 -6.25
N ILE A 78 -15.41 6.62 -7.07
CA ILE A 78 -16.38 6.19 -8.09
C ILE A 78 -17.71 5.81 -7.42
N ASN A 79 -17.66 5.09 -6.30
CA ASN A 79 -18.86 4.71 -5.55
C ASN A 79 -19.55 5.92 -4.92
N VAL A 80 -18.79 6.90 -4.41
CA VAL A 80 -19.37 8.15 -3.88
C VAL A 80 -20.07 8.96 -4.99
N GLU A 81 -19.50 9.07 -6.19
CA GLU A 81 -20.20 9.68 -7.33
C GLU A 81 -21.45 8.89 -7.70
N ARG A 82 -21.33 7.57 -7.84
CA ARG A 82 -22.41 6.66 -8.27
C ARG A 82 -23.61 6.73 -7.33
N TYR A 83 -23.38 6.75 -6.03
CA TYR A 83 -24.43 6.71 -5.00
C TYR A 83 -24.67 8.07 -4.35
N TRP A 84 -24.19 9.17 -4.93
CA TRP A 84 -24.24 10.52 -4.34
C TRP A 84 -25.62 10.90 -3.78
N HIS A 85 -26.67 10.64 -4.56
CA HIS A 85 -28.06 10.92 -4.17
C HIS A 85 -28.59 9.95 -3.09
N GLU A 86 -28.17 8.70 -3.12
CA GLU A 86 -28.56 7.66 -2.15
C GLU A 86 -27.89 7.86 -0.79
N LEU A 87 -26.70 8.46 -0.78
CA LEU A 87 -25.98 8.87 0.43
C LEU A 87 -26.62 10.08 1.14
N GLY A 88 -27.65 10.70 0.54
CA GLY A 88 -28.37 11.84 1.12
C GLY A 88 -27.55 13.14 1.16
N ILE A 89 -26.52 13.25 0.32
CA ILE A 89 -25.66 14.45 0.25
C ILE A 89 -26.38 15.52 -0.58
N GLU A 90 -26.57 16.70 0.00
CA GLU A 90 -27.19 17.83 -0.70
C GLU A 90 -26.27 18.41 -1.78
N GLY A 91 -26.86 18.79 -2.92
CA GLY A 91 -26.15 19.42 -4.04
C GLY A 91 -25.70 18.44 -5.12
N VAL A 92 -24.92 18.95 -6.06
CA VAL A 92 -24.36 18.18 -7.19
C VAL A 92 -22.98 17.65 -6.79
N CYS A 93 -22.69 16.40 -7.14
CA CYS A 93 -21.35 15.83 -6.94
C CYS A 93 -20.29 16.73 -7.62
N PRO A 94 -19.24 17.17 -6.91
CA PRO A 94 -18.29 18.15 -7.45
C PRO A 94 -17.29 17.55 -8.45
N TYR A 95 -17.31 16.23 -8.64
CA TYR A 95 -16.44 15.51 -9.56
C TYR A 95 -17.23 14.45 -10.32
N HIS A 96 -16.77 14.16 -11.54
CA HIS A 96 -17.38 13.17 -12.42
C HIS A 96 -16.33 12.37 -13.16
N PHE A 97 -16.43 11.05 -13.13
CA PHE A 97 -15.56 10.16 -13.89
C PHE A 97 -16.10 9.93 -15.31
N THR A 98 -15.23 10.10 -16.30
CA THR A 98 -15.55 9.77 -17.68
C THR A 98 -15.57 8.26 -17.90
N GLN A 99 -16.24 7.81 -18.97
CA GLN A 99 -16.25 6.38 -19.32
C GLN A 99 -14.86 5.81 -19.60
N ALA A 100 -13.94 6.62 -20.13
CA ALA A 100 -12.56 6.21 -20.32
C ALA A 100 -11.83 6.03 -18.98
N GLU A 101 -12.08 6.90 -18.01
CA GLU A 101 -11.51 6.78 -16.66
C GLU A 101 -12.05 5.59 -15.89
N LEU A 102 -13.35 5.30 -16.02
CA LEU A 102 -13.98 4.12 -15.43
C LEU A 102 -13.45 2.82 -16.07
N HIS A 103 -13.27 2.81 -17.40
CA HIS A 103 -12.69 1.67 -18.10
C HIS A 103 -11.23 1.44 -17.69
N ASN A 104 -10.41 2.49 -17.69
CA ASN A 104 -9.01 2.38 -17.26
C ASN A 104 -8.92 1.91 -15.81
N HIS A 105 -9.77 2.43 -14.92
CA HIS A 105 -9.85 1.97 -13.54
C HIS A 105 -10.23 0.49 -13.42
N SER A 106 -11.17 0.00 -14.23
CA SER A 106 -11.51 -1.43 -14.28
C SER A 106 -10.32 -2.28 -14.73
N VAL A 107 -9.59 -1.85 -15.76
CA VAL A 107 -8.39 -2.55 -16.25
C VAL A 107 -7.27 -2.53 -15.21
N ASP A 108 -7.06 -1.40 -14.55
CA ASP A 108 -6.11 -1.28 -13.45
C ASP A 108 -6.54 -2.22 -12.31
N ALA A 109 -7.80 -2.19 -11.88
CA ALA A 109 -8.33 -3.06 -10.83
C ALA A 109 -8.18 -4.55 -11.15
N ASP A 110 -8.42 -4.96 -12.39
CA ASP A 110 -8.22 -6.34 -12.84
C ASP A 110 -6.74 -6.73 -12.81
N GLY A 111 -5.84 -5.85 -13.29
CA GLY A 111 -4.39 -6.08 -13.19
C GLY A 111 -3.89 -6.13 -11.75
N TRP A 112 -4.50 -5.34 -10.86
CA TRP A 112 -4.24 -5.37 -9.42
C TRP A 112 -4.77 -6.66 -8.78
N ASN A 113 -5.94 -7.15 -9.18
CA ASN A 113 -6.47 -8.44 -8.76
C ASN A 113 -5.56 -9.59 -9.21
N GLU A 114 -5.03 -9.55 -10.44
CA GLU A 114 -4.06 -10.56 -10.91
C GLU A 114 -2.75 -10.54 -10.11
N VAL A 115 -2.24 -9.35 -9.76
CA VAL A 115 -1.07 -9.21 -8.89
C VAL A 115 -1.36 -9.71 -7.47
N GLN A 116 -2.56 -9.41 -6.94
CA GLN A 116 -3.02 -9.89 -5.63
C GLN A 116 -3.16 -11.41 -5.62
N ASP A 117 -3.84 -11.99 -6.61
CA ASP A 117 -4.02 -13.44 -6.78
C ASP A 117 -2.67 -14.14 -6.94
N PHE A 118 -1.73 -13.51 -7.64
CA PHE A 118 -0.36 -14.00 -7.71
C PHE A 118 0.26 -14.08 -6.32
N PHE A 119 0.23 -13.02 -5.51
CA PHE A 119 0.80 -13.06 -4.15
C PHE A 119 0.02 -13.98 -3.19
N ASP A 120 -1.30 -14.02 -3.27
CA ASP A 120 -2.16 -14.89 -2.46
C ASP A 120 -1.94 -16.38 -2.80
N SER A 121 -1.61 -16.71 -4.05
CA SER A 121 -1.25 -18.07 -4.46
C SER A 121 0.05 -18.61 -3.84
N TYR A 122 0.87 -17.72 -3.25
CA TYR A 122 2.11 -18.06 -2.56
C TYR A 122 2.06 -17.77 -1.06
N ASP A 123 0.86 -17.67 -0.49
CA ASP A 123 0.67 -17.56 0.96
C ASP A 123 1.37 -18.75 1.66
N GLY A 124 2.34 -18.44 2.52
CA GLY A 124 3.25 -19.39 3.16
C GLY A 124 4.73 -19.30 2.74
N LEU A 125 5.05 -18.69 1.59
CA LEU A 125 6.43 -18.37 1.21
C LEU A 125 6.78 -16.91 1.49
N VAL A 126 5.89 -15.99 1.14
CA VAL A 126 6.07 -14.53 1.29
C VAL A 126 4.73 -13.92 1.64
N GLN A 127 4.70 -13.12 2.71
CA GLN A 127 3.51 -12.39 3.11
C GLN A 127 3.22 -11.24 2.15
N ARG A 128 1.97 -10.75 2.14
CA ARG A 128 1.54 -9.62 1.29
C ARG A 128 2.41 -8.36 1.40
N ASP A 129 3.07 -8.15 2.54
CA ASP A 129 3.97 -7.01 2.75
C ASP A 129 5.44 -7.28 2.38
N GLY A 130 5.69 -8.38 1.65
CA GLY A 130 6.99 -8.76 1.11
C GLY A 130 7.91 -9.47 2.09
N TRP A 131 7.44 -9.80 3.30
CA TRP A 131 8.25 -10.48 4.31
C TRP A 131 8.17 -12.01 4.21
N THR A 132 9.29 -12.68 4.47
CA THR A 132 9.37 -14.13 4.63
C THR A 132 10.01 -14.45 5.98
N SER A 133 9.58 -15.52 6.64
CA SER A 133 10.18 -15.98 7.88
C SER A 133 11.57 -16.59 7.63
N HIS A 134 12.38 -16.74 8.68
CA HIS A 134 13.67 -17.44 8.56
C HIS A 134 13.50 -18.88 8.04
N GLU A 135 12.42 -19.56 8.44
CA GLU A 135 12.13 -20.94 8.05
C GLU A 135 11.74 -21.06 6.57
N SER A 136 11.04 -20.04 6.04
CA SER A 136 10.57 -19.99 4.65
C SER A 136 11.53 -19.26 3.70
N PHE A 137 12.59 -18.63 4.21
CA PHE A 137 13.51 -17.79 3.44
C PHE A 137 14.12 -18.52 2.26
N ASP A 138 14.55 -19.78 2.45
CA ASP A 138 15.21 -20.55 1.42
C ASP A 138 14.29 -20.88 0.25
N ALA A 139 13.04 -21.22 0.56
CA ALA A 139 12.01 -21.50 -0.42
C ALA A 139 11.58 -20.22 -1.16
N ALA A 140 11.42 -19.11 -0.43
CA ALA A 140 11.13 -17.80 -1.02
C ALA A 140 12.26 -17.33 -1.94
N PHE A 141 13.52 -17.47 -1.52
CA PHE A 141 14.68 -17.12 -2.35
C PHE A 141 14.74 -17.95 -3.62
N GLY A 142 14.54 -19.27 -3.52
CA GLY A 142 14.50 -20.17 -4.67
C GLY A 142 13.44 -19.77 -5.69
N PHE A 143 12.24 -19.44 -5.21
CA PHE A 143 11.14 -18.97 -6.02
C PHE A 143 11.48 -17.66 -6.78
N PHE A 144 11.97 -16.63 -6.08
CA PHE A 144 12.32 -15.38 -6.74
C PHE A 144 13.53 -15.50 -7.68
N ALA A 145 14.46 -16.41 -7.41
CA ALA A 145 15.55 -16.73 -8.33
C ALA A 145 15.03 -17.36 -9.64
N GLU A 146 14.00 -18.20 -9.57
CA GLU A 146 13.33 -18.76 -10.76
C GLU A 146 12.59 -17.68 -11.56
N LEU A 147 11.78 -16.86 -10.89
CA LEU A 147 11.08 -15.73 -11.53
C LEU A 147 12.06 -14.79 -12.23
N ARG A 148 13.18 -14.49 -11.57
CA ARG A 148 14.26 -13.71 -12.17
C ARG A 148 14.77 -14.34 -13.46
N ASN A 149 15.05 -15.63 -13.47
CA ASN A 149 15.57 -16.32 -14.66
C ASN A 149 14.55 -16.28 -15.80
N ARG A 150 13.28 -16.60 -15.51
CA ARG A 150 12.19 -16.53 -16.49
C ARG A 150 12.00 -15.11 -17.02
N GLY A 151 12.03 -14.09 -16.16
CA GLY A 151 11.92 -12.69 -16.56
C GLY A 151 13.06 -12.26 -17.50
N LEU A 152 14.29 -12.67 -17.24
CA LEU A 152 15.45 -12.32 -18.09
C LEU A 152 15.48 -13.03 -19.44
N GLU A 153 14.79 -14.16 -19.57
CA GLU A 153 14.60 -14.86 -20.84
C GLU A 153 13.58 -14.16 -21.74
N HIS A 154 12.57 -13.51 -21.15
CA HIS A 154 11.43 -12.96 -21.89
C HIS A 154 11.52 -11.44 -22.11
N LEU A 155 12.09 -10.69 -21.17
CA LEU A 155 12.22 -9.24 -21.26
C LEU A 155 13.35 -8.83 -22.22
N LYS A 156 13.20 -7.67 -22.87
CA LYS A 156 14.17 -7.12 -23.84
C LYS A 156 14.40 -5.62 -23.61
N GLY A 157 15.52 -5.12 -24.13
CA GLY A 157 15.83 -3.68 -24.11
C GLY A 157 15.94 -3.09 -22.70
N GLU A 158 15.54 -1.83 -22.55
CA GLU A 158 15.67 -1.07 -21.31
C GLU A 158 14.93 -1.71 -20.13
N GLU A 159 13.77 -2.33 -20.39
CA GLU A 159 12.99 -3.05 -19.39
C GLU A 159 13.76 -4.24 -18.80
N ARG A 160 14.46 -4.99 -19.66
CA ARG A 160 15.34 -6.10 -19.23
C ARG A 160 16.49 -5.59 -18.36
N ASP A 161 17.08 -4.45 -18.71
CA ASP A 161 18.23 -3.89 -17.98
C ASP A 161 17.82 -3.36 -16.59
N ILE A 162 16.64 -2.74 -16.50
CA ILE A 162 16.03 -2.33 -15.23
C ILE A 162 15.73 -3.57 -14.37
N PHE A 163 15.06 -4.58 -14.95
CA PHE A 163 14.71 -5.80 -14.25
C PHE A 163 15.94 -6.57 -13.76
N GLU A 164 17.00 -6.69 -14.58
CA GLU A 164 18.25 -7.35 -14.18
C GLU A 164 18.91 -6.66 -12.97
N ARG A 165 18.89 -5.32 -12.97
CA ARG A 165 19.46 -4.52 -11.89
C ARG A 165 18.66 -4.68 -10.59
N GLN A 166 17.33 -4.59 -10.67
CA GLN A 166 16.44 -4.68 -9.51
C GLN A 166 16.41 -6.09 -8.89
N THR A 167 16.58 -7.14 -9.70
CA THR A 167 16.53 -8.55 -9.25
C THR A 167 17.92 -9.14 -8.96
N ARG A 168 18.99 -8.34 -8.97
CA ARG A 168 20.37 -8.85 -8.83
C ARG A 168 20.59 -9.63 -7.52
N TRP A 169 19.87 -9.26 -6.46
CA TRP A 169 19.93 -9.91 -5.15
C TRP A 169 19.56 -11.41 -5.21
N ALA A 170 18.74 -11.84 -6.18
CA ALA A 170 18.34 -13.23 -6.35
C ALA A 170 19.32 -14.07 -7.20
N LYS A 171 20.55 -13.57 -7.48
CA LYS A 171 21.59 -14.34 -8.21
C LYS A 171 22.28 -15.38 -7.32
N HIS A 172 22.65 -15.00 -6.09
CA HIS A 172 23.42 -15.85 -5.17
C HIS A 172 22.99 -15.57 -3.74
N LYS A 173 22.83 -16.65 -2.96
CA LYS A 173 22.60 -16.56 -1.52
C LYS A 173 23.90 -16.05 -0.87
N SER A 174 23.80 -14.98 -0.08
CA SER A 174 24.96 -14.32 0.57
C SER A 174 25.54 -15.17 1.69
#